data_AF-A0A0D1XTA9-F1
#
_entry.id   AF-A0A0D1XTA9-F1
#
_cell.length_a   1.000
_cell.length_b   1.000
_cell.length_c   1.000
_cell.angle_alpha   90.00
_cell.angle_beta   90.00
_cell.angle_gamma   90.00
#
_symmetry.space_group_name_H-M   'P 1'
#
loop_
_entity.id
_entity.type
_entity.pdbx_description
1 polymer ?
#
loop_
_entity_poly.entity_id
_entity_poly.type
_entity_poly.pdbx_seq_one_letter_code
_entity_poly.pdbx_strand_id
1 'polypeptide(L)'
;MKKVATAFLTISLLATTPVFAAEQESNQIQQEEGMTEQGEGYYWSKDLTVDEILAQEGMKSALESFCDKFPQAKAYKIMGSKVEKIENDEKKNVIHLFLASDEKESFFLEFDIETEKITEYTQAVENISESELPDKVQASLDKVYSLSPEVKNLKLYGSTMYSSTIKGEEGSKKYSLRFNESGKIVEGKTTGKEFSITFDETGKVLYFYFDSLPLVNLEGNTKEEKAQDLLKRLYGEEANEYKIKKVNEISKDDPNYKENKDFMRGSIVFMPTSSEKEPILVQFNTKDELTMSEVTTRDFLEDVGLL
;
A
#
# COMPACT_ATOMS: atom_id res chain seq x y z
N MET A 1 32.44 -65.58 11.08
CA MET A 1 31.97 -64.35 11.78
C MET A 1 32.91 -63.21 11.42
N LYS A 2 32.51 -62.32 10.51
CA LYS A 2 33.29 -61.15 10.07
C LYS A 2 32.90 -59.96 10.95
N LYS A 3 33.88 -59.32 11.60
CA LYS A 3 33.69 -58.05 12.33
C LYS A 3 33.89 -56.91 11.33
N VAL A 4 32.88 -56.06 11.19
CA VAL A 4 32.96 -54.79 10.44
C VAL A 4 33.33 -53.70 11.46
N ALA A 5 34.44 -53.02 11.23
CA ALA A 5 34.84 -51.84 11.98
C ALA A 5 34.36 -50.60 11.21
N THR A 6 33.43 -49.85 11.79
CA THR A 6 32.94 -48.59 11.26
C THR A 6 33.89 -47.48 11.68
N ALA A 7 34.62 -46.90 10.73
CA ALA A 7 35.40 -45.68 10.95
C ALA A 7 34.45 -44.47 10.86
N PHE A 8 34.36 -43.70 11.95
CA PHE A 8 33.72 -42.39 11.94
C PHE A 8 34.70 -41.37 11.34
N LEU A 9 34.38 -40.86 10.16
CA LEU A 9 35.04 -39.71 9.56
C LEU A 9 34.40 -38.44 10.15
N THR A 10 35.08 -37.80 11.09
CA THR A 10 34.77 -36.45 11.57
C THR A 10 35.07 -35.44 10.46
N ILE A 11 34.03 -34.90 9.84
CA ILE A 11 34.14 -33.74 8.95
C ILE A 11 34.10 -32.51 9.86
N SER A 12 35.24 -31.85 10.04
CA SER A 12 35.30 -30.49 10.59
C SER A 12 34.58 -29.55 9.61
N LEU A 13 33.41 -29.04 10.01
CA LEU A 13 32.82 -27.87 9.35
C LEU A 13 33.75 -26.68 9.60
N LEU A 14 34.43 -26.22 8.56
CA LEU A 14 34.97 -24.88 8.51
C LEU A 14 33.78 -23.92 8.53
N ALA A 15 33.69 -23.09 9.57
CA ALA A 15 32.75 -22.00 9.65
C ALA A 15 33.06 -21.01 8.53
N THR A 16 32.28 -21.05 7.45
CA THR A 16 32.28 -20.00 6.44
C THR A 16 31.50 -18.82 7.02
N THR A 17 32.20 -17.72 7.28
CA THR A 17 31.57 -16.43 7.63
C THR A 17 30.56 -16.01 6.57
N PRO A 18 29.34 -15.59 6.95
CA PRO A 18 28.33 -15.16 5.99
C PRO A 18 28.77 -13.88 5.25
N VAL A 19 28.51 -13.89 3.95
CA VAL A 19 28.92 -12.94 2.92
C VAL A 19 28.04 -11.68 2.94
N PHE A 20 27.81 -11.06 4.10
CA PHE A 20 27.16 -9.73 4.14
C PHE A 20 28.19 -8.60 4.02
N ALA A 21 29.45 -8.85 4.38
CA ALA A 21 30.49 -7.81 4.45
C ALA A 21 31.40 -7.74 3.21
N ALA A 22 31.39 -8.75 2.33
CA ALA A 22 32.47 -8.91 1.35
C ALA A 22 32.16 -8.43 -0.07
N GLU A 23 30.90 -8.11 -0.41
CA GLU A 23 30.52 -7.74 -1.79
C GLU A 23 29.95 -6.32 -1.96
N GLN A 24 29.77 -5.54 -0.90
CA GLN A 24 29.42 -4.12 -1.05
C GLN A 24 30.68 -3.29 -1.17
N GLU A 25 31.17 -3.11 -2.41
CA GLU A 25 32.17 -2.10 -2.71
C GLU A 25 31.64 -0.72 -2.29
N SER A 26 32.35 -0.11 -1.34
CA SER A 26 32.06 1.24 -0.84
C SER A 26 32.33 2.27 -1.95
N ASN A 27 31.34 2.53 -2.80
CA ASN A 27 31.37 3.73 -3.62
C ASN A 27 31.07 4.93 -2.71
N GLN A 28 32.11 5.70 -2.41
CA GLN A 28 31.99 7.03 -1.81
C GLN A 28 31.08 7.90 -2.69
N ILE A 29 29.85 8.12 -2.25
CA ILE A 29 28.99 9.16 -2.81
C ILE A 29 29.38 10.47 -2.13
N GLN A 30 29.82 11.43 -2.94
CA GLN A 30 30.11 12.80 -2.51
C GLN A 30 28.86 13.41 -1.86
N GLN A 31 29.03 13.95 -0.66
CA GLN A 31 28.04 14.79 0.00
C GLN A 31 27.76 16.02 -0.85
N GLU A 32 26.54 16.15 -1.39
CA GLU A 32 25.96 17.45 -1.67
C GLU A 32 25.09 17.84 -0.46
N GLU A 33 25.57 18.80 0.33
CA GLU A 33 24.77 19.52 1.32
C GLU A 33 23.66 20.30 0.59
N GLY A 34 22.46 19.74 0.57
CA GLY A 34 21.24 20.42 0.16
C GLY A 34 20.19 20.28 1.25
N MET A 35 20.13 21.25 2.17
CA MET A 35 19.00 21.38 3.09
C MET A 35 17.70 21.59 2.29
N THR A 36 16.70 20.73 2.50
CA THR A 36 15.30 21.05 2.21
C THR A 36 14.48 20.89 3.48
N GLU A 37 14.25 22.02 4.15
CA GLU A 37 13.13 22.20 5.07
C GLU A 37 11.82 22.26 4.25
N GLN A 38 10.95 21.27 4.45
CA GLN A 38 9.50 21.32 4.25
C GLN A 38 8.96 20.39 5.35
N GLY A 39 7.95 20.66 6.18
CA GLY A 39 6.93 21.69 6.28
C GLY A 39 5.73 21.05 7.02
N GLU A 40 5.71 21.15 8.36
CA GLU A 40 4.62 20.78 9.31
C GLU A 40 4.03 19.35 9.22
N GLY A 41 4.46 18.48 10.17
CA GLY A 41 3.91 17.13 10.41
C GLY A 41 4.94 15.99 10.47
N TYR A 42 6.24 16.29 10.49
CA TYR A 42 7.27 15.34 10.08
C TYR A 42 7.70 14.37 11.19
N TYR A 43 7.60 13.08 10.88
CA TYR A 43 8.48 12.03 11.41
C TYR A 43 9.93 12.53 11.29
N TRP A 44 10.58 12.79 12.41
CA TRP A 44 12.02 13.06 12.43
C TRP A 44 12.73 11.76 12.08
N SER A 45 13.00 11.57 10.79
CA SER A 45 13.78 10.45 10.28
C SER A 45 15.20 10.90 10.04
N LYS A 46 16.17 10.22 10.66
CA LYS A 46 17.59 10.39 10.33
C LYS A 46 17.99 9.22 9.45
N ASP A 47 18.37 9.49 8.21
CA ASP A 47 18.94 8.48 7.32
C ASP A 47 20.23 7.90 7.92
N LEU A 48 20.40 6.59 7.75
CA LEU A 48 21.54 5.83 8.25
C LEU A 48 22.35 5.28 7.07
N THR A 49 23.66 5.31 7.21
CA THR A 49 24.56 4.54 6.34
C THR A 49 24.39 3.04 6.58
N VAL A 50 24.79 2.21 5.60
CA VAL A 50 24.77 0.75 5.77
C VAL A 50 25.59 0.31 6.99
N ASP A 51 26.75 0.92 7.22
CA ASP A 51 27.59 0.61 8.38
C ASP A 51 26.87 0.95 9.71
N GLU A 52 26.20 2.12 9.79
CA GLU A 52 25.41 2.49 10.96
C GLU A 52 24.23 1.52 11.19
N ILE A 53 23.59 1.02 10.13
CA ILE A 53 22.54 0.00 10.20
C ILE A 53 23.11 -1.30 10.75
N LEU A 54 24.18 -1.83 10.13
CA LEU A 54 24.77 -3.11 10.49
C LEU A 54 25.52 -3.09 11.84
N ALA A 55 25.83 -1.90 12.36
CA ALA A 55 26.40 -1.70 13.69
C ALA A 55 25.36 -1.78 14.82
N GLN A 56 24.05 -1.73 14.50
CA GLN A 56 23.01 -1.87 15.52
C GLN A 56 23.04 -3.28 16.11
N GLU A 57 22.92 -3.35 17.43
CA GLU A 57 22.84 -4.62 18.15
C GLU A 57 21.67 -5.45 17.61
N GLY A 58 21.87 -6.76 17.44
CA GLY A 58 20.86 -7.68 16.91
C GLY A 58 20.54 -7.55 15.41
N MET A 59 20.87 -6.45 14.73
CA MET A 59 20.45 -6.20 13.34
C MET A 59 20.89 -7.28 12.35
N LYS A 60 22.16 -7.72 12.43
CA LYS A 60 22.67 -8.77 11.53
C LYS A 60 21.88 -10.07 11.68
N SER A 61 21.62 -10.49 12.93
CA SER A 61 20.83 -11.69 13.23
C SER A 61 19.38 -11.55 12.76
N ALA A 62 18.78 -10.37 12.95
CA ALA A 62 17.43 -10.09 12.48
C ALA A 62 17.32 -10.16 10.95
N LEU A 63 18.26 -9.54 10.23
CA LEU A 63 18.33 -9.61 8.77
C LEU A 63 18.62 -11.03 8.26
N GLU A 64 19.48 -11.79 8.93
CA GLU A 64 19.72 -13.21 8.59
C GLU A 64 18.44 -14.03 8.73
N SER A 65 17.73 -13.90 9.85
CA SER A 65 16.43 -14.56 10.09
C SER A 65 15.37 -14.15 9.06
N PHE A 66 15.34 -12.87 8.68
CA PHE A 66 14.46 -12.40 7.60
C PHE A 66 14.83 -13.02 6.25
N CYS A 67 16.12 -13.07 5.93
CA CYS A 67 16.62 -13.67 4.70
C CYS A 67 16.48 -15.19 4.66
N ASP A 68 16.29 -15.88 5.79
CA ASP A 68 15.92 -17.29 5.78
C ASP A 68 14.49 -17.51 5.27
N LYS A 69 13.59 -16.54 5.50
CA LYS A 69 12.24 -16.53 4.93
C LYS A 69 12.22 -16.04 3.48
N PHE A 70 13.06 -15.05 3.16
CA PHE A 70 13.18 -14.47 1.83
C PHE A 70 14.65 -14.54 1.35
N PRO A 71 15.12 -15.72 0.90
CA PRO A 71 16.53 -15.92 0.52
C PRO A 71 17.06 -14.94 -0.52
N GLN A 72 16.19 -14.47 -1.43
CA GLN A 72 16.53 -13.50 -2.46
C GLN A 72 16.90 -12.12 -1.90
N ALA A 73 16.38 -11.74 -0.72
CA ALA A 73 16.61 -10.43 -0.12
C ALA A 73 18.08 -10.22 0.31
N LYS A 74 18.88 -11.29 0.38
CA LYS A 74 20.33 -11.21 0.65
C LYS A 74 21.08 -10.35 -0.37
N ALA A 75 20.59 -10.28 -1.61
CA ALA A 75 21.20 -9.51 -2.68
C ALA A 75 20.67 -8.07 -2.77
N TYR A 76 19.72 -7.67 -1.92
CA TYR A 76 19.01 -6.41 -2.07
C TYR A 76 19.83 -5.25 -1.49
N LYS A 77 19.65 -4.07 -2.08
CA LYS A 77 20.21 -2.85 -1.53
C LYS A 77 19.48 -2.50 -0.24
N ILE A 78 20.23 -2.23 0.82
CA ILE A 78 19.72 -1.85 2.13
C ILE A 78 19.79 -0.32 2.26
N MET A 79 18.66 0.27 2.63
CA MET A 79 18.54 1.66 3.06
C MET A 79 17.80 1.67 4.39
N GLY A 80 17.96 2.71 5.18
CA GLY A 80 17.21 2.81 6.43
C GLY A 80 17.33 4.15 7.10
N SER A 81 16.39 4.38 8.01
CA SER A 81 16.32 5.60 8.79
C SER A 81 15.91 5.28 10.22
N LYS A 82 16.49 5.99 11.19
CA LYS A 82 16.02 5.95 12.57
C LYS A 82 14.77 6.82 12.70
N VAL A 83 13.73 6.27 13.33
CA VAL A 83 12.44 6.92 13.48
C VAL A 83 12.01 6.87 14.95
N GLU A 84 11.54 8.00 15.47
CA GLU A 84 10.82 8.06 16.75
C GLU A 84 9.32 7.93 16.45
N LYS A 85 8.71 6.83 16.89
CA LYS A 85 7.28 6.54 16.77
C LYS A 85 6.62 6.82 18.12
N ILE A 86 5.44 7.41 18.11
CA ILE A 86 4.59 7.52 19.30
C ILE A 86 3.50 6.46 19.15
N GLU A 87 3.51 5.45 20.01
CA GLU A 87 2.49 4.40 20.05
C GLU A 87 1.93 4.35 21.47
N ASN A 88 0.62 4.55 21.64
CA ASN A 88 -0.05 4.59 22.95
C ASN A 88 0.59 5.58 23.95
N ASP A 89 0.92 6.79 23.49
CA ASP A 89 1.63 7.83 24.27
C ASP A 89 3.06 7.46 24.71
N GLU A 90 3.58 6.31 24.28
CA GLU A 90 4.96 5.88 24.53
C GLU A 90 5.84 6.15 23.30
N LYS A 91 7.03 6.69 23.55
CA LYS A 91 8.03 6.93 22.51
C LYS A 91 8.82 5.66 22.25
N LYS A 92 8.68 5.10 21.07
CA LYS A 92 9.41 3.95 20.59
C LYS A 92 10.46 4.37 19.58
N ASN A 93 11.71 3.96 19.79
CA ASN A 93 12.77 4.14 18.80
C ASN A 93 12.85 2.90 17.93
N VAL A 94 12.57 3.06 16.64
CA VAL A 94 12.65 1.98 15.66
C VAL A 94 13.57 2.36 14.53
N ILE A 95 14.01 1.37 13.78
CA ILE A 95 14.72 1.57 12.51
C ILE A 95 13.82 1.05 11.41
N HIS A 96 13.41 1.95 10.52
CA HIS A 96 12.75 1.55 9.28
C HIS A 96 13.84 1.18 8.27
N LEU A 97 13.73 -0.02 7.71
CA LEU A 97 14.62 -0.51 6.66
C LEU A 97 13.84 -0.60 5.36
N PHE A 98 14.52 -0.32 4.26
CA PHE A 98 14.04 -0.55 2.92
C PHE A 98 15.04 -1.46 2.21
N LEU A 99 14.59 -2.64 1.83
CA LEU A 99 15.34 -3.60 1.02
C LEU A 99 14.79 -3.56 -0.39
N ALA A 100 15.59 -3.15 -1.37
CA ALA A 100 15.15 -3.06 -2.76
C ALA A 100 15.97 -3.96 -3.66
N SER A 101 15.27 -4.72 -4.51
CA SER A 101 15.86 -5.29 -5.72
C SER A 101 15.94 -4.22 -6.81
N ASP A 102 16.85 -4.40 -7.76
CA ASP A 102 16.91 -3.57 -8.98
C ASP A 102 15.77 -3.89 -9.97
N GLU A 103 14.94 -4.90 -9.68
CA GLU A 103 13.95 -5.43 -10.61
C GLU A 103 12.50 -5.01 -10.29
N LYS A 104 11.91 -5.60 -9.25
CA LYS A 104 10.44 -5.56 -9.04
C LYS A 104 10.01 -5.64 -7.58
N GLU A 105 10.83 -6.23 -6.73
CA GLU A 105 10.46 -6.50 -5.34
C GLU A 105 11.18 -5.55 -4.40
N SER A 106 10.45 -5.09 -3.40
CA SER A 106 11.01 -4.39 -2.25
C SER A 106 10.33 -4.81 -0.96
N PHE A 107 11.03 -4.59 0.15
CA PHE A 107 10.52 -4.79 1.49
C PHE A 107 10.74 -3.55 2.34
N PHE A 108 9.70 -3.16 3.06
CA PHE A 108 9.75 -2.16 4.13
C PHE A 108 9.71 -2.93 5.45
N LEU A 109 10.73 -2.80 6.30
CA LEU A 109 10.84 -3.53 7.56
C LEU A 109 10.84 -2.55 8.72
N GLU A 110 10.18 -2.89 9.82
CA GLU A 110 10.34 -2.22 11.12
C GLU A 110 11.23 -3.10 12.01
N PHE A 111 12.42 -2.60 12.33
CA PHE A 111 13.31 -3.19 13.33
C PHE A 111 13.13 -2.50 14.68
N ASP A 112 12.73 -3.28 15.67
CA ASP A 112 12.59 -2.87 17.05
C ASP A 112 13.94 -3.00 17.76
N ILE A 113 14.50 -1.86 18.18
CA ILE A 113 15.83 -1.78 18.78
C ILE A 113 15.87 -2.45 20.16
N GLU A 114 14.77 -2.43 20.92
CA GLU A 114 14.72 -2.98 22.28
C GLU A 114 14.62 -4.50 22.27
N THR A 115 13.82 -5.04 21.34
CA THR A 115 13.63 -6.49 21.21
C THR A 115 14.58 -7.15 20.22
N GLU A 116 15.37 -6.35 19.51
CA GLU A 116 16.34 -6.76 18.49
C GLU A 116 15.73 -7.60 17.37
N LYS A 117 14.50 -7.29 16.99
CA LYS A 117 13.70 -8.09 16.04
C LYS A 117 13.04 -7.23 14.98
N ILE A 118 12.90 -7.80 13.79
CA ILE A 118 11.96 -7.29 12.80
C ILE A 118 10.55 -7.66 13.27
N THR A 119 9.77 -6.65 13.65
CA THR A 119 8.42 -6.81 14.20
C THR A 119 7.37 -6.72 13.10
N GLU A 120 7.65 -5.97 12.03
CA GLU A 120 6.74 -5.74 10.93
C GLU A 120 7.49 -5.73 9.61
N TYR A 121 6.86 -6.23 8.55
CA TYR A 121 7.34 -5.99 7.20
C TYR A 121 6.21 -5.89 6.19
N THR A 122 6.41 -5.06 5.16
CA THR A 122 5.56 -5.01 3.98
C THR A 122 6.39 -5.35 2.76
N GLN A 123 6.02 -6.42 2.06
CA GLN A 123 6.50 -6.75 0.73
C GLN A 123 5.70 -5.97 -0.30
N ALA A 124 6.39 -5.34 -1.23
CA ALA A 124 5.80 -4.74 -2.42
C ALA A 124 6.40 -5.39 -3.67
N VAL A 125 5.54 -5.90 -4.55
CA VAL A 125 5.94 -6.44 -5.86
C VAL A 125 5.31 -5.58 -6.94
N GLU A 126 6.16 -4.86 -7.67
CA GLU A 126 5.78 -3.94 -8.73
C GLU A 126 5.65 -4.63 -10.09
N ASN A 127 4.95 -3.96 -11.01
CA ASN A 127 4.78 -4.38 -12.40
C ASN A 127 4.18 -5.78 -12.54
N ILE A 128 3.20 -6.10 -11.68
CA ILE A 128 2.37 -7.28 -11.82
C ILE A 128 1.49 -7.14 -13.07
N SER A 129 1.55 -8.13 -13.96
CA SER A 129 0.69 -8.16 -15.13
C SER A 129 -0.75 -8.54 -14.74
N GLU A 130 -1.73 -8.18 -15.58
CA GLU A 130 -3.13 -8.62 -15.36
C GLU A 130 -3.24 -10.15 -15.31
N SER A 131 -2.40 -10.87 -16.07
CA SER A 131 -2.34 -12.34 -16.03
C SER A 131 -1.79 -12.93 -14.73
N GLU A 132 -1.16 -12.12 -13.89
CA GLU A 132 -0.67 -12.52 -12.56
C GLU A 132 -1.68 -12.19 -11.44
N LEU A 133 -2.79 -11.53 -11.78
CA LEU A 133 -3.85 -11.26 -10.81
C LEU A 133 -4.61 -12.54 -10.43
N PRO A 134 -4.99 -12.72 -9.16
CA PRO A 134 -5.88 -13.79 -8.78
C PRO A 134 -7.22 -13.71 -9.52
N ASP A 135 -7.81 -14.85 -9.88
CA ASP A 135 -9.09 -14.93 -10.63
C ASP A 135 -10.20 -14.06 -10.03
N LYS A 136 -10.27 -13.96 -8.69
CA LYS A 136 -11.26 -13.13 -7.99
C LYS A 136 -11.01 -11.63 -8.18
N VAL A 137 -9.75 -11.21 -8.16
CA VAL A 137 -9.35 -9.82 -8.41
C VAL A 137 -9.65 -9.45 -9.86
N GLN A 138 -9.30 -10.33 -10.80
CA GLN A 138 -9.62 -10.13 -12.21
C GLN A 138 -11.14 -10.04 -12.45
N ALA A 139 -11.93 -10.93 -11.84
CA ALA A 139 -13.39 -10.89 -11.96
C ALA A 139 -13.99 -9.58 -11.41
N SER A 140 -13.42 -9.02 -10.35
CA SER A 140 -13.84 -7.72 -9.81
C SER A 140 -13.41 -6.55 -10.69
N LEU A 141 -12.23 -6.62 -11.30
CA LEU A 141 -11.79 -5.64 -12.30
C LEU A 141 -12.72 -5.64 -13.52
N ASP A 142 -13.16 -6.81 -13.98
CA ASP A 142 -14.13 -6.95 -15.08
C ASP A 142 -15.48 -6.30 -14.75
N LYS A 143 -15.95 -6.37 -13.49
CA LYS A 143 -17.15 -5.64 -13.04
C LYS A 143 -16.95 -4.14 -13.19
N VAL A 144 -15.78 -3.62 -12.82
CA VAL A 144 -15.46 -2.19 -12.97
C VAL A 144 -15.41 -1.78 -14.44
N TYR A 145 -14.83 -2.59 -15.31
CA TYR A 145 -14.88 -2.37 -16.76
C TYR A 145 -16.31 -2.37 -17.31
N SER A 146 -17.21 -3.18 -16.74
CA SER A 146 -18.63 -3.15 -17.11
C SER A 146 -19.33 -1.88 -16.60
N LEU A 147 -18.91 -1.31 -15.47
CA LEU A 147 -19.44 -0.07 -14.92
C LEU A 147 -19.01 1.15 -15.75
N SER A 148 -17.78 1.15 -16.23
CA SER A 148 -17.28 2.18 -17.14
C SER A 148 -16.40 1.55 -18.22
N PRO A 149 -16.98 1.29 -19.40
CA PRO A 149 -16.25 0.78 -20.55
C PRO A 149 -15.09 1.69 -20.99
N GLU A 150 -15.12 2.98 -20.63
CA GLU A 150 -14.02 3.91 -20.91
C GLU A 150 -12.74 3.50 -20.20
N VAL A 151 -12.83 2.90 -19.00
CA VAL A 151 -11.66 2.41 -18.25
C VAL A 151 -10.96 1.30 -19.02
N LYS A 152 -11.71 0.47 -19.75
CA LYS A 152 -11.15 -0.60 -20.59
C LYS A 152 -10.27 -0.07 -21.73
N ASN A 153 -10.45 1.20 -22.12
CA ASN A 153 -9.64 1.84 -23.15
C ASN A 153 -8.36 2.47 -22.59
N LEU A 154 -8.23 2.56 -21.25
CA LEU A 154 -7.00 3.01 -20.61
C LEU A 154 -5.96 1.89 -20.60
N LYS A 155 -4.70 2.28 -20.49
CA LYS A 155 -3.55 1.38 -20.44
C LYS A 155 -3.02 1.33 -19.02
N LEU A 156 -2.81 0.11 -18.53
CA LEU A 156 -2.12 -0.13 -17.27
C LEU A 156 -0.71 0.47 -17.36
N TYR A 157 -0.35 1.33 -16.40
CA TYR A 157 0.98 1.96 -16.32
C TYR A 157 1.66 1.71 -14.98
N GLY A 158 0.92 1.30 -13.97
CA GLY A 158 1.45 0.96 -12.66
C GLY A 158 0.61 -0.14 -12.01
N SER A 159 1.28 -1.10 -11.41
CA SER A 159 0.61 -2.19 -10.71
C SER A 159 1.50 -2.70 -9.58
N THR A 160 0.91 -2.92 -8.41
CA THR A 160 1.66 -3.31 -7.22
C THR A 160 0.85 -4.27 -6.37
N MET A 161 1.46 -5.38 -5.96
CA MET A 161 0.94 -6.25 -4.92
C MET A 161 1.63 -5.91 -3.60
N TYR A 162 0.84 -5.70 -2.55
CA TYR A 162 1.32 -5.50 -1.20
C TYR A 162 0.94 -6.69 -0.32
N SER A 163 1.87 -7.13 0.52
CA SER A 163 1.63 -8.10 1.59
C SER A 163 2.30 -7.60 2.85
N SER A 164 1.55 -7.44 3.93
CA SER A 164 2.07 -6.98 5.22
C SER A 164 2.06 -8.12 6.23
N THR A 165 3.11 -8.24 7.04
CA THR A 165 3.15 -9.10 8.22
C THR A 165 3.39 -8.21 9.43
N ILE A 166 2.52 -8.30 10.43
CA ILE A 166 2.62 -7.51 11.66
C ILE A 166 2.70 -8.50 12.82
N LYS A 167 3.75 -8.39 13.64
CA LYS A 167 3.99 -9.24 14.82
C LYS A 167 3.93 -10.75 14.51
N GLY A 168 4.31 -11.13 13.28
CA GLY A 168 4.33 -12.51 12.81
C GLY A 168 3.01 -13.03 12.22
N GLU A 169 1.96 -12.21 12.20
CA GLU A 169 0.68 -12.53 11.55
C GLU A 169 0.68 -11.99 10.12
N GLU A 170 0.47 -12.88 9.14
CA GLU A 170 0.39 -12.51 7.73
C GLU A 170 -0.97 -11.85 7.45
N GLY A 171 -0.92 -10.61 6.99
CA GLY A 171 -2.08 -9.86 6.55
C GLY A 171 -2.46 -10.19 5.11
N SER A 172 -3.74 -9.97 4.79
CA SER A 172 -4.28 -10.16 3.44
C SER A 172 -3.54 -9.32 2.41
N LYS A 173 -3.31 -9.93 1.24
CA LYS A 173 -2.69 -9.21 0.11
C LYS A 173 -3.61 -8.14 -0.43
N LYS A 174 -3.00 -7.05 -0.92
CA LYS A 174 -3.69 -5.97 -1.63
C LYS A 174 -3.09 -5.81 -3.02
N TYR A 175 -3.93 -5.50 -3.99
CA TYR A 175 -3.54 -5.31 -5.39
C TYR A 175 -3.95 -3.91 -5.82
N SER A 176 -2.98 -3.06 -6.13
CA SER A 176 -3.23 -1.71 -6.64
C SER A 176 -2.89 -1.65 -8.11
N LEU A 177 -3.78 -1.09 -8.92
CA LEU A 177 -3.64 -0.93 -10.36
C LEU A 177 -3.90 0.52 -10.74
N ARG A 178 -3.09 1.06 -11.65
CA ARG A 178 -3.20 2.43 -12.16
C ARG A 178 -3.18 2.43 -13.68
N PHE A 179 -4.15 3.11 -14.26
CA PHE A 179 -4.42 3.16 -15.68
C PHE A 179 -4.48 4.61 -16.16
N ASN A 180 -3.93 4.88 -17.34
CA ASN A 180 -4.08 6.17 -18.01
C ASN A 180 -4.08 5.99 -19.53
N GLU A 181 -4.32 7.07 -20.28
CA GLU A 181 -4.42 6.98 -21.74
C GLU A 181 -3.10 6.55 -22.42
N SER A 182 -1.96 6.90 -21.82
CA SER A 182 -0.63 6.73 -22.43
C SER A 182 0.04 5.39 -22.11
N GLY A 183 -0.29 4.78 -20.97
CA GLY A 183 0.41 3.63 -20.39
C GLY A 183 1.76 3.99 -19.77
N LYS A 184 2.01 5.28 -19.48
CA LYS A 184 3.29 5.77 -18.92
C LYS A 184 3.06 6.78 -17.81
N ILE A 185 4.00 6.84 -16.87
CA ILE A 185 4.10 7.93 -15.90
C ILE A 185 4.63 9.16 -16.65
N VAL A 186 3.90 10.28 -16.59
CA VAL A 186 4.36 11.57 -17.11
C VAL A 186 4.58 12.48 -15.92
N GLU A 187 5.85 12.72 -15.58
CA GLU A 187 6.21 13.65 -14.51
C GLU A 187 5.70 15.07 -14.84
N GLY A 188 5.02 15.70 -13.90
CA GLY A 188 4.72 17.14 -13.94
C GLY A 188 3.34 17.58 -14.43
N LYS A 189 2.45 16.66 -14.86
CA LYS A 189 0.97 16.79 -14.92
C LYS A 189 0.37 15.64 -15.73
N THR A 190 -0.60 14.96 -15.16
CA THR A 190 -1.50 14.04 -15.87
C THR A 190 -2.52 14.88 -16.64
N THR A 191 -2.19 15.30 -17.86
CA THR A 191 -3.11 16.10 -18.70
C THR A 191 -4.19 15.25 -19.37
N GLY A 192 -4.58 14.13 -18.76
CA GLY A 192 -5.45 13.13 -19.37
C GLY A 192 -6.17 12.27 -18.33
N LYS A 193 -6.98 11.35 -18.82
CA LYS A 193 -7.81 10.47 -18.01
C LYS A 193 -6.96 9.51 -17.18
N GLU A 194 -7.21 9.44 -15.88
CA GLU A 194 -6.55 8.48 -14.98
C GLU A 194 -7.55 7.73 -14.12
N PHE A 195 -7.26 6.46 -13.88
CA PHE A 195 -8.02 5.59 -13.01
C PHE A 195 -7.07 4.79 -12.11
N SER A 196 -7.32 4.82 -10.81
CA SER A 196 -6.61 3.99 -9.83
C SER A 196 -7.61 3.14 -9.07
N ILE A 197 -7.25 1.89 -8.79
CA ILE A 197 -8.08 0.95 -8.03
C ILE A 197 -7.22 0.05 -7.15
N THR A 198 -7.74 -0.28 -5.98
CA THR A 198 -7.12 -1.21 -5.04
C THR A 198 -8.14 -2.27 -4.62
N PHE A 199 -7.72 -3.54 -4.68
CA PHE A 199 -8.48 -4.69 -4.23
C PHE A 199 -7.79 -5.38 -3.05
N ASP A 200 -8.55 -6.11 -2.23
CA ASP A 200 -7.98 -7.16 -1.39
C ASP A 200 -7.85 -8.50 -2.14
N GLU A 201 -7.27 -9.51 -1.49
CA GLU A 201 -7.07 -10.85 -2.05
C GLU A 201 -8.37 -11.61 -2.38
N THR A 202 -9.50 -11.19 -1.79
CA THR A 202 -10.81 -11.77 -2.08
C THR A 202 -11.45 -11.15 -3.32
N GLY A 203 -10.85 -10.09 -3.87
CA GLY A 203 -11.38 -9.28 -4.96
C GLY A 203 -12.33 -8.19 -4.48
N LYS A 204 -12.44 -7.91 -3.18
CA LYS A 204 -13.22 -6.78 -2.68
C LYS A 204 -12.54 -5.49 -3.10
N VAL A 205 -13.29 -4.56 -3.69
CA VAL A 205 -12.79 -3.23 -4.04
C VAL A 205 -12.63 -2.44 -2.74
N LEU A 206 -11.40 -2.06 -2.40
CA LEU A 206 -11.11 -1.25 -1.21
C LEU A 206 -11.12 0.23 -1.54
N TYR A 207 -10.66 0.59 -2.73
CA TYR A 207 -10.54 1.98 -3.16
C TYR A 207 -10.60 2.05 -4.67
N PHE A 208 -11.22 3.09 -5.20
CA PHE A 208 -10.90 3.56 -6.54
C PHE A 208 -11.05 5.07 -6.65
N TYR A 209 -10.35 5.65 -7.61
CA TYR A 209 -10.37 7.07 -7.92
C TYR A 209 -10.25 7.31 -9.41
N PHE A 210 -11.00 8.30 -9.87
CA PHE A 210 -10.96 8.82 -11.22
C PHE A 210 -10.42 10.24 -11.22
N ASP A 211 -9.31 10.45 -11.93
CA ASP A 211 -8.92 11.78 -12.35
C ASP A 211 -9.52 12.04 -13.74
N SER A 212 -10.35 13.06 -13.82
CA SER A 212 -10.91 13.56 -15.09
C SER A 212 -11.73 12.52 -15.88
N LEU A 213 -12.37 11.57 -15.19
CA LEU A 213 -13.26 10.55 -15.76
C LEU A 213 -14.54 10.38 -14.93
N PRO A 214 -15.74 10.55 -15.51
CA PRO A 214 -16.95 10.15 -14.84
C PRO A 214 -17.25 8.65 -15.04
N LEU A 215 -17.67 7.95 -13.99
CA LEU A 215 -18.32 6.64 -14.11
C LEU A 215 -19.75 6.84 -14.64
N VAL A 216 -19.90 6.93 -15.97
CA VAL A 216 -21.22 7.14 -16.60
C VAL A 216 -21.85 5.79 -16.97
N ASN A 217 -22.43 5.09 -15.99
CA ASN A 217 -23.52 4.12 -16.22
C ASN A 217 -24.24 3.67 -14.92
N LEU A 218 -24.32 4.53 -13.90
CA LEU A 218 -25.03 4.21 -12.66
C LEU A 218 -26.52 4.54 -12.79
N GLU A 219 -27.37 3.64 -12.30
CA GLU A 219 -28.80 3.85 -12.21
C GLU A 219 -29.17 4.82 -11.08
N GLY A 220 -30.21 5.62 -11.30
CA GLY A 220 -30.72 6.58 -10.30
C GLY A 220 -30.65 8.03 -10.75
N ASN A 221 -31.57 8.82 -10.18
CA ASN A 221 -31.68 10.26 -10.41
C ASN A 221 -30.98 11.08 -9.32
N THR A 222 -30.71 10.47 -8.16
CA THR A 222 -30.01 11.13 -7.05
C THR A 222 -28.62 10.52 -6.79
N LYS A 223 -27.76 11.22 -6.04
CA LYS A 223 -26.43 10.70 -5.66
C LYS A 223 -26.56 9.45 -4.80
N GLU A 224 -27.55 9.41 -3.92
CA GLU A 224 -27.87 8.28 -3.06
C GLU A 224 -28.25 7.05 -3.89
N GLU A 225 -29.15 7.20 -4.86
CA GLU A 225 -29.58 6.09 -5.73
C GLU A 225 -28.39 5.56 -6.54
N LYS A 226 -27.58 6.46 -7.13
CA LYS A 226 -26.36 6.09 -7.86
C LYS A 226 -25.35 5.38 -6.97
N ALA A 227 -25.14 5.87 -5.75
CA ALA A 227 -24.20 5.26 -4.81
C ALA A 227 -24.70 3.88 -4.33
N GLN A 228 -26.01 3.70 -4.16
CA GLN A 228 -26.60 2.40 -3.87
C GLN A 228 -26.45 1.42 -5.04
N ASP A 229 -26.67 1.87 -6.28
CA ASP A 229 -26.44 1.05 -7.48
C ASP A 229 -24.97 0.64 -7.58
N LEU A 230 -24.03 1.56 -7.35
CA LEU A 230 -22.60 1.26 -7.27
C LEU A 230 -22.32 0.14 -6.26
N LEU A 231 -22.77 0.29 -5.01
CA LEU A 231 -22.53 -0.72 -3.97
C LEU A 231 -23.12 -2.08 -4.35
N LYS A 232 -24.34 -2.12 -4.90
CA LYS A 232 -24.97 -3.38 -5.36
C LYS A 232 -24.16 -4.05 -6.46
N ARG A 233 -23.64 -3.28 -7.43
CA ARG A 233 -22.86 -3.84 -8.54
C ARG A 233 -21.48 -4.32 -8.11
N LEU A 234 -20.85 -3.66 -7.13
CA LEU A 234 -19.55 -4.07 -6.59
C LEU A 234 -19.66 -5.25 -5.61
N TYR A 235 -20.56 -5.15 -4.62
CA TYR A 235 -20.63 -6.05 -3.47
C TYR A 235 -21.80 -7.04 -3.51
N GLY A 236 -22.73 -6.93 -4.47
CA GLY A 236 -23.88 -7.83 -4.58
C GLY A 236 -24.78 -7.76 -3.35
N GLU A 237 -25.09 -8.90 -2.74
CA GLU A 237 -25.96 -8.99 -1.56
C GLU A 237 -25.36 -8.30 -0.32
N GLU A 238 -24.03 -8.25 -0.19
CA GLU A 238 -23.34 -7.58 0.92
C GLU A 238 -23.69 -6.08 0.98
N ALA A 239 -24.07 -5.46 -0.14
CA ALA A 239 -24.52 -4.07 -0.18
C ALA A 239 -25.72 -3.79 0.76
N ASN A 240 -26.55 -4.80 1.04
CA ASN A 240 -27.71 -4.67 1.93
C ASN A 240 -27.32 -4.53 3.42
N GLU A 241 -26.06 -4.81 3.77
CA GLU A 241 -25.52 -4.64 5.12
C GLU A 241 -25.07 -3.20 5.38
N TYR A 242 -25.21 -2.30 4.40
CA TYR A 242 -24.82 -0.92 4.50
C TYR A 242 -26.04 0.01 4.48
N LYS A 243 -26.01 1.04 5.32
CA LYS A 243 -27.05 2.08 5.39
C LYS A 243 -26.42 3.45 5.18
N ILE A 244 -27.09 4.28 4.39
CA ILE A 244 -26.68 5.69 4.25
C ILE A 244 -26.85 6.37 5.61
N LYS A 245 -25.75 6.92 6.12
CA LYS A 245 -25.72 7.67 7.38
C LYS A 245 -25.71 9.17 7.15
N LYS A 246 -24.95 9.62 6.15
CA LYS A 246 -24.77 11.04 5.85
C LYS A 246 -24.69 11.25 4.34
N VAL A 247 -25.30 12.34 3.92
CA VAL A 247 -25.16 12.94 2.60
C VAL A 247 -24.63 14.34 2.84
N ASN A 248 -23.45 14.64 2.30
CA ASN A 248 -22.86 15.95 2.39
C ASN A 248 -22.82 16.59 0.99
N GLU A 249 -23.27 17.83 0.90
CA GLU A 249 -23.13 18.64 -0.31
C GLU A 249 -22.40 19.93 0.05
N ILE A 250 -21.20 20.10 -0.50
CA ILE A 250 -20.40 21.30 -0.29
C ILE A 250 -20.92 22.39 -1.24
N SER A 251 -21.31 23.53 -0.68
CA SER A 251 -21.78 24.66 -1.47
C SER A 251 -20.67 25.18 -2.40
N LYS A 252 -21.07 25.72 -3.56
CA LYS A 252 -20.16 26.41 -4.50
C LYS A 252 -19.57 27.68 -3.88
N ASP A 253 -20.28 28.21 -2.88
CA ASP A 253 -20.00 29.48 -2.24
C ASP A 253 -19.31 29.30 -0.87
N ASP A 254 -18.85 28.09 -0.54
CA ASP A 254 -18.13 27.84 0.71
C ASP A 254 -16.73 28.50 0.63
N PRO A 255 -16.41 29.48 1.50
CA PRO A 255 -15.14 30.20 1.47
C PRO A 255 -13.93 29.32 1.85
N ASN A 256 -14.14 28.15 2.45
CA ASN A 256 -13.09 27.16 2.70
C ASN A 256 -12.80 26.27 1.48
N TYR A 257 -13.56 26.42 0.39
CA TYR A 257 -13.35 25.71 -0.85
C TYR A 257 -12.25 26.39 -1.68
N LYS A 258 -11.00 25.96 -1.50
CA LYS A 258 -9.88 26.41 -2.35
C LYS A 258 -10.10 25.89 -3.78
N GLU A 259 -9.88 26.76 -4.76
CA GLU A 259 -10.18 26.66 -6.22
C GLU A 259 -9.66 25.41 -7.00
N ASN A 260 -9.25 24.32 -6.36
CA ASN A 260 -8.57 23.19 -7.00
C ASN A 260 -9.15 21.79 -6.70
N LYS A 261 -10.40 21.67 -6.21
CA LYS A 261 -11.01 20.35 -5.95
C LYS A 261 -12.46 20.21 -6.44
N ASP A 262 -12.70 20.47 -7.72
CA ASP A 262 -13.98 20.15 -8.40
C ASP A 262 -14.43 18.67 -8.22
N PHE A 263 -13.54 17.80 -7.75
CA PHE A 263 -13.70 16.36 -7.58
C PHE A 263 -14.43 15.89 -6.32
N MET A 264 -14.64 16.74 -5.30
CA MET A 264 -15.19 16.30 -3.99
C MET A 264 -16.30 17.22 -3.48
N ARG A 265 -17.42 17.31 -4.19
CA ARG A 265 -18.49 18.25 -3.81
C ARG A 265 -19.72 17.59 -3.24
N GLY A 266 -19.96 16.32 -3.55
CA GLY A 266 -20.95 15.49 -2.87
C GLY A 266 -20.30 14.26 -2.25
N SER A 267 -20.64 13.91 -1.02
CA SER A 267 -20.23 12.63 -0.44
C SER A 267 -21.40 11.88 0.19
N ILE A 268 -21.41 10.57 0.01
CA ILE A 268 -22.36 9.63 0.60
C ILE A 268 -21.58 8.69 1.51
N VAL A 269 -21.95 8.64 2.78
CA VAL A 269 -21.36 7.75 3.77
C VAL A 269 -22.30 6.58 4.01
N PHE A 270 -21.79 5.38 3.75
CA PHE A 270 -22.43 4.13 4.09
C PHE A 270 -21.84 3.57 5.38
N MET A 271 -22.66 3.45 6.41
CA MET A 271 -22.30 2.79 7.64
C MET A 271 -22.74 1.33 7.59
N PRO A 272 -21.86 0.38 7.95
CA PRO A 272 -22.24 -1.02 8.04
C PRO A 272 -23.16 -1.24 9.24
N THR A 273 -24.01 -2.25 9.13
CA THR A 273 -24.87 -2.71 10.24
C THR A 273 -24.09 -3.47 11.31
N SER A 274 -22.98 -4.12 10.92
CA SER A 274 -22.04 -4.80 11.83
C SER A 274 -20.86 -3.89 12.18
N SER A 275 -20.36 -3.98 13.41
CA SER A 275 -19.12 -3.32 13.85
C SER A 275 -17.86 -3.96 13.27
N GLU A 276 -17.95 -5.20 12.79
CA GLU A 276 -16.81 -5.94 12.18
C GLU A 276 -16.46 -5.44 10.77
N LYS A 277 -17.31 -4.60 10.18
CA LYS A 277 -17.10 -4.03 8.86
C LYS A 277 -16.73 -2.56 8.96
N GLU A 278 -16.01 -2.12 7.95
CA GLU A 278 -15.60 -0.74 7.78
C GLU A 278 -16.63 0.05 6.96
N PRO A 279 -16.85 1.34 7.29
CA PRO A 279 -17.60 2.29 6.48
C PRO A 279 -17.13 2.39 5.02
N ILE A 280 -18.04 2.81 4.15
CA ILE A 280 -17.73 3.12 2.74
C ILE A 280 -18.09 4.57 2.46
N LEU A 281 -17.13 5.33 1.95
CA LEU A 281 -17.30 6.68 1.45
C LEU A 281 -17.39 6.66 -0.08
N VAL A 282 -18.37 7.36 -0.64
CA VAL A 282 -18.54 7.55 -2.08
C VAL A 282 -18.56 9.04 -2.37
N GLN A 283 -17.78 9.51 -3.34
CA GLN A 283 -17.68 10.93 -3.69
C GLN A 283 -18.12 11.22 -5.11
N PHE A 284 -18.68 12.40 -5.29
CA PHE A 284 -19.20 12.93 -6.54
C PHE A 284 -18.63 14.32 -6.81
N ASN A 285 -18.42 14.64 -8.08
CA ASN A 285 -18.03 15.96 -8.55
C ASN A 285 -19.22 16.93 -8.65
N THR A 286 -18.96 18.13 -9.16
CA THR A 286 -19.97 19.20 -9.31
C THR A 286 -21.08 18.92 -10.34
N LYS A 287 -20.93 17.86 -11.15
CA LYS A 287 -21.89 17.39 -12.15
C LYS A 287 -22.62 16.13 -11.71
N ASP A 288 -22.52 15.76 -10.43
CA ASP A 288 -23.07 14.53 -9.84
C ASP A 288 -22.55 13.25 -10.52
N GLU A 289 -21.30 13.31 -10.97
CA GLU A 289 -20.57 12.16 -11.52
C GLU A 289 -19.65 11.60 -10.43
N LEU A 290 -19.62 10.27 -10.32
CA LEU A 290 -18.82 9.56 -9.34
C LEU A 290 -17.32 9.71 -9.64
N THR A 291 -16.56 10.07 -8.61
CA THR A 291 -15.11 10.29 -8.68
C THR A 291 -14.31 9.33 -7.83
N MET A 292 -14.88 8.83 -6.73
CA MET A 292 -14.15 7.98 -5.78
C MET A 292 -15.09 7.06 -5.00
N SER A 293 -14.61 5.87 -4.64
CA SER A 293 -15.15 5.08 -3.54
C SER A 293 -14.01 4.53 -2.69
N GLU A 294 -14.21 4.51 -1.38
CA GLU A 294 -13.19 4.08 -0.42
C GLU A 294 -13.83 3.36 0.76
N VAL A 295 -13.30 2.19 1.11
CA VAL A 295 -13.49 1.57 2.42
C VAL A 295 -12.60 2.32 3.40
N THR A 296 -13.20 2.95 4.40
CA THR A 296 -12.54 3.88 5.33
C THR A 296 -12.89 3.58 6.77
N THR A 297 -12.24 4.23 7.74
CA THR A 297 -12.46 4.00 9.17
C THR A 297 -13.48 5.00 9.76
N ARG A 298 -14.04 4.66 10.92
CA ARG A 298 -14.90 5.58 11.68
C ARG A 298 -14.14 6.82 12.13
N ASP A 299 -12.93 6.63 12.66
CA ASP A 299 -12.05 7.71 13.12
C ASP A 299 -11.78 8.72 11.99
N PHE A 300 -11.47 8.25 10.78
CA PHE A 300 -11.30 9.13 9.62
C PHE A 300 -12.57 9.95 9.36
N LEU A 301 -13.74 9.31 9.36
CA LEU A 301 -15.00 10.00 9.13
C LEU A 301 -15.32 11.01 10.24
N GLU A 302 -14.98 10.74 11.50
CA GLU A 302 -15.11 11.68 12.61
C GLU A 302 -14.17 12.89 12.42
N ASP A 303 -12.90 12.65 12.09
CA ASP A 303 -11.88 13.68 11.85
C ASP A 303 -12.28 14.64 10.72
N VAL A 304 -12.87 14.12 9.64
CA VAL A 304 -13.36 14.94 8.52
C VAL A 304 -14.79 15.45 8.71
N GLY A 305 -15.38 15.26 9.89
CA GLY A 305 -16.72 15.77 10.23
C GLY A 305 -17.85 15.14 9.42
N LEU A 306 -17.70 13.89 9.00
CA LEU A 306 -18.67 13.08 8.26
C LEU A 306 -19.46 12.06 9.13
N LEU A 307 -19.14 11.97 10.41
CA LEU A 307 -19.95 11.35 11.47
C LEU A 307 -20.35 12.39 12.51
#